data_AF-A0A944TD43-F1
#
_entry.id   AF-A0A944TD43-F1
#
_cell.length_a   1.000
_cell.length_b   1.000
_cell.length_c   1.000
_cell.angle_alpha   90.00
_cell.angle_beta   90.00
_cell.angle_gamma   90.00
#
_symmetry.space_group_name_H-M   'P 1'
#
loop_
_entity.id
_entity.type
_entity.pdbx_description
1 polymer ?
#
loop_
_entity_poly.entity_id
_entity_poly.type
_entity_poly.pdbx_seq_one_letter_code
_entity_poly.pdbx_strand_id
1 'polypeptide(L)'
;MAAAYFLFFGGYMFGIVGSVFLFFNYLLDHCDGEIARAKNQSSRFGHEFDTFVDWIVHTALFAAMGHGALLETGQIIWLWFGLAASIGGTINYALSVYWRLRKSGGDPDAIGSDTEPDAAPDPQGLKSVLIVAFREFARADFWAIVLALALMDWMRYLLPFAAVGAQVYWILQFTVRGNDHRV
;
A
#
# COMPACT_ATOMS: atom_id res chain seq x y z
N MET A 1 3.84 -4.68 -11.84
CA MET A 1 4.45 -6.02 -12.08
C MET A 1 5.90 -5.96 -12.58
N ALA A 2 6.20 -5.21 -13.65
CA ALA A 2 7.58 -5.08 -14.15
C ALA A 2 8.58 -4.61 -13.08
N ALA A 3 8.19 -3.64 -12.25
CA ALA A 3 8.98 -3.19 -11.10
C ALA A 3 9.39 -4.34 -10.16
N ALA A 4 8.42 -5.16 -9.74
CA ALA A 4 8.68 -6.30 -8.85
C ALA A 4 9.60 -7.35 -9.50
N TYR A 5 9.46 -7.59 -10.81
CA TYR A 5 10.34 -8.51 -11.53
C TYR A 5 11.81 -8.07 -11.47
N PHE A 6 12.11 -6.79 -11.72
CA PHE A 6 13.48 -6.29 -11.62
C PHE A 6 13.99 -6.30 -10.18
N LEU A 7 13.17 -5.92 -9.21
CA LEU A 7 13.54 -5.93 -7.78
C LEU A 7 13.83 -7.34 -7.25
N PHE A 8 13.25 -8.38 -7.85
CA PHE A 8 13.46 -9.78 -7.46
C PHE A 8 14.90 -10.26 -7.64
N PHE A 9 15.59 -9.79 -8.68
CA PHE A 9 16.98 -10.18 -8.95
C PHE A 9 17.98 -9.56 -7.98
N GLY A 10 17.59 -8.49 -7.28
CA GLY A 10 18.49 -7.70 -6.44
C GLY A 10 19.60 -7.03 -7.25
N GLY A 11 20.43 -6.25 -6.58
CA GLY A 11 21.52 -5.46 -7.14
C GLY A 11 21.11 -4.01 -7.42
N TYR A 12 22.08 -3.11 -7.27
CA TYR A 12 21.90 -1.66 -7.44
C TYR A 12 21.21 -1.26 -8.76
N MET A 13 21.71 -1.77 -9.89
CA MET A 13 21.15 -1.45 -11.22
C MET A 13 19.70 -1.92 -11.36
N PHE A 14 19.39 -3.11 -10.86
CA PHE A 14 18.04 -3.65 -10.89
C PHE A 14 17.11 -2.93 -9.91
N GLY A 15 17.64 -2.45 -8.78
CA GLY A 15 16.95 -1.55 -7.86
C GLY A 15 16.51 -0.25 -8.52
N ILE A 16 17.42 0.41 -9.24
CA ILE A 16 17.10 1.65 -9.99
C ILE A 16 16.05 1.36 -11.06
N VAL A 17 16.29 0.36 -11.92
CA VAL A 17 15.36 0.03 -13.02
C VAL A 17 13.97 -0.31 -12.45
N GLY A 18 13.92 -1.14 -11.41
CA GLY A 18 12.67 -1.48 -10.72
C GLY A 18 11.92 -0.27 -10.17
N SER A 19 12.64 0.67 -9.54
CA SER A 19 12.05 1.92 -9.02
C SER A 19 11.54 2.86 -10.12
N VAL A 20 12.23 2.94 -11.27
CA VAL A 20 11.78 3.71 -12.43
C VAL A 20 10.51 3.12 -13.03
N PHE A 21 10.42 1.80 -13.15
CA PHE A 21 9.18 1.14 -13.57
C PHE A 21 8.05 1.35 -12.57
N LEU A 22 8.34 1.41 -11.27
CA LEU A 22 7.34 1.73 -10.25
C LEU A 22 6.82 3.17 -10.44
N PHE A 23 7.71 4.13 -10.67
CA PHE A 23 7.34 5.52 -10.98
C PHE A 23 6.41 5.60 -12.20
N PHE A 24 6.78 4.95 -13.31
CA PHE A 24 5.92 4.96 -14.50
C PHE A 24 4.56 4.32 -14.25
N ASN A 25 4.49 3.27 -13.42
CA ASN A 25 3.22 2.65 -13.05
C ASN A 25 2.33 3.64 -12.29
N TYR A 26 2.88 4.33 -11.30
CA TYR A 26 2.18 5.36 -10.53
C TYR A 26 1.75 6.56 -11.40
N LEU A 27 2.61 6.98 -12.33
CA LEU A 27 2.30 8.08 -13.25
C LEU A 27 1.12 7.73 -14.17
N LEU A 28 1.13 6.53 -14.75
CA LEU A 28 0.06 6.07 -15.63
C LEU A 28 -1.26 5.92 -14.88
N ASP A 29 -1.22 5.40 -13.65
CA ASP A 29 -2.39 5.26 -12.79
C ASP A 29 -3.02 6.62 -12.44
N HIS A 30 -2.18 7.61 -12.09
CA HIS A 30 -2.64 8.97 -11.84
C HIS A 30 -3.32 9.58 -13.07
N CYS A 31 -2.72 9.38 -14.25
CA CYS A 31 -3.29 9.87 -15.51
C CYS A 31 -4.62 9.19 -15.84
N ASP A 32 -4.75 7.87 -15.70
CA ASP A 32 -6.00 7.16 -16.01
C ASP A 32 -7.12 7.58 -15.03
N GLY A 33 -6.80 7.72 -13.75
CA GLY A 33 -7.72 8.21 -12.73
C GLY A 33 -8.19 9.66 -12.96
N GLU A 34 -7.31 10.55 -13.44
CA GLU A 34 -7.70 11.92 -13.83
C GLU A 34 -8.58 11.93 -15.09
N ILE A 35 -8.25 11.12 -16.10
CA ILE A 35 -9.03 11.03 -17.33
C ILE A 35 -10.43 10.46 -17.05
N ALA A 36 -10.55 9.42 -16.22
CA ALA A 36 -11.83 8.83 -15.84
C ALA A 36 -12.74 9.83 -15.12
N ARG A 37 -12.17 10.65 -14.21
CA ARG A 37 -12.88 11.73 -13.51
C ARG A 37 -13.30 12.84 -14.49
N ALA A 38 -12.40 13.28 -15.37
CA ALA A 38 -12.70 14.29 -16.38
C ALA A 38 -13.81 13.86 -17.35
N LYS A 39 -13.95 12.55 -17.59
CA LYS A 39 -14.97 11.97 -18.48
C LYS A 39 -16.24 11.50 -17.76
N ASN A 40 -16.36 11.64 -16.44
CA ASN A 40 -17.43 11.04 -15.64
C ASN A 40 -17.63 9.53 -15.90
N GLN A 41 -16.55 8.82 -16.17
CA GLN A 41 -16.54 7.37 -16.44
C GLN A 41 -16.10 6.55 -15.21
N SER A 42 -16.09 7.16 -14.02
CA SER A 42 -15.83 6.44 -12.78
C SER A 42 -16.89 5.37 -12.56
N SER A 43 -16.47 4.12 -12.45
CA SER A 43 -17.34 2.99 -12.13
C SER A 43 -16.92 2.34 -10.82
N ARG A 44 -17.91 1.84 -10.07
CA ARG A 44 -17.69 1.14 -8.81
C ARG A 44 -16.84 -0.13 -8.97
N PHE A 45 -17.12 -0.92 -10.02
CA PHE A 45 -16.32 -2.10 -10.33
C PHE A 45 -14.87 -1.73 -10.62
N GLY A 46 -14.64 -0.62 -11.35
CA GLY A 46 -13.31 -0.10 -11.62
C GLY A 46 -12.54 0.23 -10.33
N HIS A 47 -13.18 0.91 -9.38
CA HIS A 47 -12.55 1.26 -8.09
C HIS A 47 -12.15 0.04 -7.24
N GLU A 48 -13.00 -0.98 -7.17
CA GLU A 48 -12.69 -2.21 -6.44
C GLU A 48 -11.61 -3.04 -7.14
N PHE A 49 -11.65 -3.10 -8.47
CA PHE A 49 -10.62 -3.76 -9.26
C PHE A 49 -9.26 -3.07 -9.11
N ASP A 50 -9.25 -1.75 -9.15
CA ASP A 50 -8.06 -0.93 -8.91
C ASP A 50 -7.43 -1.22 -7.54
N THR A 51 -8.24 -1.15 -6.48
CA THR A 51 -7.79 -1.47 -5.10
C THR A 51 -7.24 -2.90 -4.98
N PHE A 52 -7.86 -3.87 -5.66
CA PHE A 52 -7.40 -5.26 -5.65
C PHE A 52 -6.07 -5.44 -6.40
N VAL A 53 -5.93 -4.84 -7.58
CA VAL A 53 -4.69 -4.86 -8.36
C VAL A 53 -3.57 -4.18 -7.58
N ASP A 54 -3.86 -3.06 -6.93
CA ASP A 54 -2.92 -2.34 -6.09
C ASP A 54 -2.39 -3.21 -4.95
N TRP A 55 -3.28 -3.92 -4.25
CA TRP A 55 -2.88 -4.85 -3.20
C TRP A 55 -1.94 -5.94 -3.73
N ILE A 56 -2.25 -6.54 -4.88
CA ILE A 56 -1.39 -7.56 -5.50
C ILE A 56 -0.01 -6.98 -5.84
N VAL A 57 0.02 -5.80 -6.46
CA VAL A 57 1.27 -5.16 -6.90
C VAL A 57 2.16 -4.85 -5.70
N HIS A 58 1.63 -4.27 -4.62
CA HIS A 58 2.40 -3.96 -3.42
C HIS A 58 2.88 -5.23 -2.71
N THR A 59 2.04 -6.24 -2.61
CA THR A 59 2.40 -7.54 -2.00
C THR A 59 3.53 -8.21 -2.76
N ALA A 60 3.46 -8.22 -4.09
CA ALA A 60 4.50 -8.77 -4.96
C ALA A 60 5.79 -7.95 -4.89
N LEU A 61 5.68 -6.61 -4.82
CA LEU A 61 6.82 -5.71 -4.71
C LEU A 61 7.62 -5.94 -3.42
N PHE A 62 6.97 -6.00 -2.26
CA PHE A 62 7.66 -6.26 -0.98
C PHE A 62 8.28 -7.66 -0.92
N ALA A 63 7.58 -8.68 -1.44
CA ALA A 63 8.12 -10.03 -1.51
C ALA A 63 9.36 -10.10 -2.43
N ALA A 64 9.29 -9.46 -3.59
CA ALA A 64 10.41 -9.39 -4.54
C ALA A 64 11.60 -8.63 -3.96
N MET A 65 11.36 -7.49 -3.31
CA MET A 65 12.42 -6.72 -2.63
C MET A 65 13.09 -7.52 -1.52
N GLY A 66 12.33 -8.28 -0.72
CA GLY A 66 12.88 -9.14 0.33
C GLY A 66 13.78 -10.24 -0.23
N HIS A 67 13.38 -10.84 -1.37
CA HIS A 67 14.20 -11.82 -2.07
C HIS A 67 15.46 -11.19 -2.70
N GLY A 68 15.33 -10.04 -3.37
CA GLY A 68 16.47 -9.32 -3.95
C GLY A 68 17.50 -8.94 -2.89
N ALA A 69 17.06 -8.45 -1.73
CA ALA A 69 17.95 -8.14 -0.61
C ALA A 69 18.63 -9.39 -0.01
N LEU A 70 17.95 -10.53 0.02
CA LEU A 70 18.56 -11.81 0.40
C LEU A 70 19.71 -12.18 -0.57
N LEU A 71 19.52 -12.01 -1.89
CA LEU A 71 20.56 -12.30 -2.87
C LEU A 71 21.79 -11.38 -2.70
N GLU A 72 21.59 -10.11 -2.36
CA GLU A 72 22.67 -9.14 -2.15
C GLU A 72 23.47 -9.39 -0.86
N THR A 73 22.78 -9.61 0.26
CA THR A 73 23.46 -9.68 1.57
C THR A 73 23.72 -11.10 2.05
N GLY A 74 23.10 -12.10 1.44
CA GLY A 74 23.09 -13.50 1.89
C GLY A 74 22.35 -13.73 3.22
N GLN A 75 21.58 -12.75 3.71
CA GLN A 75 20.92 -12.83 5.02
C GLN A 75 19.41 -13.06 4.86
N ILE A 76 18.91 -14.15 5.44
CA ILE A 76 17.49 -14.52 5.39
C ILE A 76 16.57 -13.54 6.11
N ILE A 77 17.10 -12.70 7.01
CA ILE A 77 16.33 -11.69 7.75
C ILE A 77 15.58 -10.73 6.82
N TRP A 78 16.17 -10.38 5.67
CA TRP A 78 15.54 -9.46 4.70
C TRP A 78 14.34 -10.07 3.98
N LEU A 79 14.39 -11.39 3.72
CA LEU A 79 13.25 -12.13 3.19
C LEU A 79 12.09 -12.12 4.19
N TRP A 80 12.39 -12.31 5.48
CA TRP A 80 11.38 -12.24 6.55
C TRP A 80 10.76 -10.85 6.66
N PHE A 81 11.53 -9.77 6.52
CA PHE A 81 10.97 -8.42 6.49
C PHE A 81 10.06 -8.20 5.28
N GLY A 82 10.47 -8.64 4.08
CA GLY A 82 9.61 -8.57 2.89
C GLY A 82 8.31 -9.34 3.06
N LEU A 83 8.39 -10.57 3.57
CA LEU A 83 7.21 -11.40 3.83
C LEU A 83 6.30 -10.79 4.91
N ALA A 84 6.87 -10.26 5.99
CA ALA A 84 6.12 -9.60 7.06
C ALA A 84 5.39 -8.35 6.56
N ALA A 85 5.99 -7.58 5.66
CA ALA A 85 5.36 -6.45 4.99
C ALA A 85 4.20 -6.90 4.08
N SER A 86 4.42 -7.94 3.25
CA SER A 86 3.39 -8.52 2.38
C SER A 86 2.20 -9.08 3.16
N ILE A 87 2.45 -9.78 4.27
CA ILE A 87 1.39 -10.31 5.15
C ILE A 87 0.64 -9.15 5.81
N GLY A 88 1.34 -8.15 6.35
CA GLY A 88 0.71 -6.97 6.94
C GLY A 88 -0.17 -6.21 5.95
N GLY A 89 0.31 -6.02 4.72
CA GLY A 89 -0.46 -5.43 3.62
C GLY A 89 -1.71 -6.25 3.25
N THR A 90 -1.59 -7.57 3.27
CA THR A 90 -2.73 -8.48 3.02
C THR A 90 -3.78 -8.42 4.12
N ILE A 91 -3.36 -8.36 5.39
CA ILE A 91 -4.27 -8.16 6.53
C ILE A 91 -4.99 -6.82 6.39
N ASN A 92 -4.27 -5.75 6.04
CA ASN A 92 -4.87 -4.43 5.80
C ASN A 92 -5.93 -4.47 4.70
N TYR A 93 -5.63 -5.11 3.57
CA TYR A 93 -6.57 -5.27 2.48
C TYR A 93 -7.80 -6.09 2.93
N ALA A 94 -7.61 -7.25 3.55
CA ALA A 94 -8.69 -8.10 4.03
C ALA A 94 -9.58 -7.38 5.06
N LEU A 95 -8.97 -6.61 5.96
CA LEU A 95 -9.69 -5.81 6.94
C LEU A 95 -10.50 -4.70 6.26
N SER A 96 -9.92 -4.00 5.28
CA SER A 96 -10.62 -2.98 4.50
C SER A 96 -11.87 -3.54 3.79
N VAL A 97 -11.75 -4.71 3.16
CA VAL A 97 -12.85 -5.41 2.50
C VAL A 97 -13.90 -5.86 3.52
N TYR A 98 -13.49 -6.46 4.63
CA TYR A 98 -14.39 -6.91 5.69
C TYR A 98 -15.24 -5.76 6.25
N TRP A 99 -14.62 -4.62 6.55
CA TRP A 99 -15.33 -3.45 7.05
C TRP A 99 -16.27 -2.86 6.00
N ARG A 100 -15.86 -2.79 4.73
CA ARG A 100 -16.74 -2.34 3.64
C ARG A 100 -17.98 -3.22 3.54
N LEU A 101 -17.82 -4.54 3.50
CA LEU A 101 -18.94 -5.48 3.46
C LEU A 101 -19.86 -5.37 4.68
N ARG A 102 -19.29 -5.16 5.86
CA ARG A 102 -20.06 -5.02 7.11
C ARG A 102 -20.84 -3.70 7.17
N LYS A 103 -20.25 -2.58 6.74
CA LYS A 103 -20.95 -1.28 6.63
C LYS A 103 -22.05 -1.32 5.57
N SER A 104 -21.84 -2.06 4.48
CA SER A 104 -22.79 -2.17 3.38
C SER A 104 -24.10 -2.87 3.76
N GLY A 105 -24.17 -3.59 4.90
CA GLY A 105 -25.42 -4.18 5.40
C GLY A 105 -26.15 -5.14 4.43
N GLY A 106 -25.49 -5.58 3.35
CA GLY A 106 -26.11 -6.36 2.27
C GLY A 106 -26.72 -5.53 1.12
N ASP A 107 -26.67 -4.20 1.18
CA ASP A 107 -27.01 -3.35 0.03
C ASP A 107 -25.80 -3.29 -0.91
N PRO A 108 -25.90 -3.83 -2.15
CA PRO A 108 -24.83 -3.73 -3.10
C PRO A 108 -24.46 -2.27 -3.35
N ASP A 109 -25.40 -1.34 -3.46
CA ASP A 109 -25.13 -0.01 -4.01
C ASP A 109 -24.29 0.92 -3.10
N ALA A 110 -24.19 0.60 -1.80
CA ALA A 110 -23.33 1.30 -0.85
C ALA A 110 -21.82 1.08 -1.06
N ILE A 111 -21.42 0.03 -1.77
CA ILE A 111 -19.99 -0.28 -2.03
C ILE A 111 -19.40 0.66 -3.11
N GLY A 112 -20.20 1.51 -3.77
CA GLY A 112 -19.73 2.46 -4.80
C GLY A 112 -19.77 3.94 -4.41
N SER A 113 -20.33 4.26 -3.25
CA SER A 113 -20.51 5.64 -2.79
C SER A 113 -19.38 6.17 -1.90
N ASP A 114 -18.24 5.47 -1.86
CA ASP A 114 -17.04 5.93 -1.16
C ASP A 114 -16.32 7.00 -2.00
N THR A 115 -17.02 8.07 -2.39
CA THR A 115 -16.37 9.32 -2.85
C THR A 115 -15.92 10.17 -1.66
N GLU A 116 -16.22 9.74 -0.43
CA GLU A 116 -15.61 10.31 0.76
C GLU A 116 -14.46 9.41 1.22
N PRO A 117 -13.26 9.98 1.47
CA PRO A 117 -12.17 9.23 2.08
C PRO A 117 -12.64 8.77 3.45
N ASP A 118 -13.06 7.50 3.51
CA ASP A 118 -13.32 6.66 4.67
C ASP A 118 -12.99 7.42 5.95
N ALA A 119 -14.01 8.14 6.46
CA ALA A 119 -13.88 9.26 7.39
C ALA A 119 -12.63 9.09 8.27
N ALA A 120 -11.69 10.02 8.10
CA ALA A 120 -10.64 10.25 9.09
C ALA A 120 -11.31 10.12 10.47
N PRO A 121 -10.77 9.26 11.37
CA PRO A 121 -11.42 9.05 12.65
C PRO A 121 -11.66 10.41 13.27
N ASP A 122 -12.89 10.64 13.73
CA ASP A 122 -13.36 11.89 14.36
C ASP A 122 -12.18 12.59 15.07
N PRO A 123 -11.80 13.83 14.67
CA PRO A 123 -10.53 14.45 15.04
C PRO A 123 -10.51 14.91 16.51
N GLN A 124 -10.72 13.98 17.44
CA GLN A 124 -10.61 14.19 18.88
C GLN A 124 -9.33 13.58 19.47
N GLY A 125 -8.40 13.07 18.66
CA GLY A 125 -7.17 12.47 19.18
C GLY A 125 -5.97 12.47 18.24
N LEU A 126 -4.78 12.75 18.80
CA LEU A 126 -3.47 12.72 18.14
C LEU A 126 -3.25 11.48 17.23
N LYS A 127 -3.82 10.33 17.61
CA LYS A 127 -3.70 9.06 16.88
C LYS A 127 -4.36 9.10 15.49
N SER A 128 -5.50 9.77 15.32
CA SER A 128 -6.19 9.81 14.02
C SER A 128 -5.45 10.70 13.03
N VAL A 129 -4.95 11.85 13.48
CA VAL A 129 -4.08 12.73 12.69
C VAL A 129 -2.81 12.01 12.25
N LEU A 130 -2.17 11.26 13.15
CA LEU A 130 -0.99 10.47 12.80
C LEU A 130 -1.27 9.40 11.75
N ILE A 131 -2.43 8.72 11.82
CA ILE A 131 -2.84 7.72 10.82
C ILE A 131 -3.06 8.38 9.46
N VAL A 132 -3.78 9.51 9.42
CA VAL A 132 -4.05 10.24 8.18
C VAL A 132 -2.74 10.74 7.58
N ALA A 133 -1.91 11.42 8.36
CA ALA A 133 -0.62 11.95 7.88
C ALA A 133 0.31 10.83 7.39
N PHE A 134 0.42 9.73 8.14
CA PHE A 134 1.22 8.58 7.73
C PHE A 134 0.68 7.95 6.43
N ARG A 135 -0.64 7.80 6.30
CA ARG A 135 -1.28 7.26 5.10
C ARG A 135 -1.04 8.17 3.89
N GLU A 136 -1.20 9.48 4.05
CA GLU A 136 -0.98 10.46 2.99
C GLU A 136 0.47 10.39 2.50
N PHE A 137 1.42 10.44 3.44
CA PHE A 137 2.86 10.39 3.16
C PHE A 137 3.27 9.05 2.54
N ALA A 138 2.85 7.94 3.13
CA ALA A 138 3.23 6.60 2.67
C ALA A 138 2.59 6.21 1.35
N ARG A 139 1.51 6.87 0.91
CA ARG A 139 0.82 6.58 -0.35
C ARG A 139 1.20 7.54 -1.47
N ALA A 140 1.21 8.85 -1.21
CA ALA A 140 1.49 9.85 -2.24
C ALA A 140 2.97 9.82 -2.67
N ASP A 141 3.88 9.61 -1.71
CA ASP A 141 5.33 9.70 -1.94
C ASP A 141 6.00 8.33 -2.03
N PHE A 142 5.25 7.22 -2.04
CA PHE A 142 5.83 5.88 -2.00
C PHE A 142 6.81 5.62 -3.14
N TRP A 143 6.41 5.94 -4.37
CA TRP A 143 7.25 5.78 -5.55
C TRP A 143 8.53 6.63 -5.45
N ALA A 144 8.43 7.84 -4.88
CA ALA A 144 9.55 8.76 -4.73
C ALA A 144 10.53 8.27 -3.65
N ILE A 145 10.01 7.74 -2.54
CA ILE A 145 10.80 7.10 -1.48
C ILE A 145 11.56 5.90 -2.06
N VAL A 146 10.88 5.02 -2.80
CA VAL A 146 11.50 3.85 -3.44
C VAL A 146 12.60 4.29 -4.41
N LEU A 147 12.34 5.29 -5.25
CA LEU A 147 13.32 5.82 -6.20
C LEU A 147 14.53 6.47 -5.51
N ALA A 148 14.30 7.30 -4.49
CA ALA A 148 15.38 7.94 -3.73
C ALA A 148 16.26 6.89 -3.02
N LEU A 149 15.65 5.89 -2.40
CA LEU A 149 16.37 4.79 -1.77
C LEU A 149 17.11 3.91 -2.78
N ALA A 150 16.56 3.73 -3.99
CA ALA A 150 17.26 3.04 -5.08
C ALA A 150 18.55 3.76 -5.47
N LEU A 151 18.48 5.09 -5.63
CA LEU A 151 19.62 5.92 -6.02
C LEU A 151 20.71 5.94 -4.93
N MET A 152 20.33 5.79 -3.67
CA MET A 152 21.28 5.75 -2.54
C MET A 152 21.78 4.34 -2.19
N ASP A 153 21.37 3.30 -2.93
CA ASP A 153 21.65 1.88 -2.62
C ASP A 153 21.13 1.44 -1.23
N TRP A 154 20.07 2.10 -0.76
CA TRP A 154 19.48 1.92 0.57
C TRP A 154 18.13 1.20 0.53
N MET A 155 17.81 0.57 -0.60
CA MET A 155 16.56 -0.12 -0.85
C MET A 155 16.21 -1.15 0.23
N ARG A 156 17.21 -1.88 0.73
CA ARG A 156 17.02 -2.88 1.79
C ARG A 156 16.44 -2.30 3.08
N TYR A 157 16.77 -1.05 3.42
CA TYR A 157 16.27 -0.42 4.65
C TYR A 157 14.78 -0.12 4.58
N LEU A 158 14.19 -0.05 3.38
CA LEU A 158 12.73 0.11 3.24
C LEU A 158 11.97 -1.09 3.84
N LEU A 159 12.53 -2.30 3.76
CA LEU A 159 11.86 -3.54 4.19
C LEU A 159 11.47 -3.55 5.68
N PRO A 160 12.37 -3.27 6.65
CA PRO A 160 11.99 -3.21 8.05
C PRO A 160 11.00 -2.08 8.34
N PHE A 161 11.13 -0.91 7.70
CA PHE A 161 10.15 0.17 7.85
C PHE A 161 8.77 -0.22 7.32
N ALA A 162 8.71 -0.86 6.15
CA ALA A 162 7.48 -1.35 5.55
C ALA A 162 6.83 -2.45 6.40
N ALA A 163 7.63 -3.38 6.93
CA ALA A 163 7.15 -4.44 7.81
C ALA A 163 6.54 -3.85 9.09
N VAL A 164 7.28 -2.99 9.80
CA VAL A 164 6.79 -2.36 11.03
C VAL A 164 5.57 -1.49 10.75
N GLY A 165 5.62 -0.67 9.70
CA GLY A 165 4.52 0.20 9.30
C GLY A 165 3.24 -0.56 8.98
N ALA A 166 3.35 -1.65 8.22
CA ALA A 166 2.20 -2.51 7.89
C ALA A 166 1.58 -3.13 9.14
N GLN A 167 2.40 -3.61 10.09
CA GLN A 167 1.91 -4.21 11.33
C GLN A 167 1.26 -3.18 12.26
N VAL A 168 1.87 -2.00 12.41
CA VAL A 168 1.32 -0.90 13.20
C VAL A 168 -0.02 -0.43 12.63
N TYR A 169 -0.14 -0.35 11.31
CA TYR A 169 -1.34 0.17 10.65
C TYR A 169 -2.59 -0.68 10.96
N TRP A 170 -2.54 -2.01 10.80
CA TRP A 170 -3.72 -2.84 11.09
C TRP A 170 -4.09 -2.83 12.58
N ILE A 171 -3.09 -2.80 13.48
CA ILE A 171 -3.31 -2.72 14.94
C ILE A 171 -4.03 -1.42 15.31
N LEU A 172 -3.57 -0.29 14.76
CA LEU A 172 -4.19 1.01 14.97
C LEU A 172 -5.61 1.05 14.41
N GLN A 173 -5.82 0.50 13.21
CA GLN A 173 -7.14 0.43 12.58
C GLN A 173 -8.13 -0.38 13.43
N PHE A 174 -7.66 -1.48 14.04
CA PHE A 174 -8.47 -2.29 14.97
C PHE A 174 -8.78 -1.53 16.27
N THR A 175 -7.81 -0.80 16.81
CA THR A 175 -7.96 -0.07 18.09
C THR A 175 -8.91 1.13 17.97
N VAL A 176 -8.77 1.91 16.88
CA VAL A 176 -9.60 3.10 16.65
C VAL A 176 -11.04 2.69 16.38
N ARG A 177 -11.27 1.68 15.51
CA ARG A 177 -12.63 1.24 15.16
C ARG A 177 -13.29 0.36 16.23
N GLY A 178 -12.52 -0.30 17.09
CA GLY A 178 -13.06 -1.04 18.24
C GLY A 178 -13.66 -0.13 19.32
N ASN A 179 -13.27 1.15 19.35
CA ASN A 179 -13.75 2.11 20.34
C ASN A 179 -15.11 2.74 19.95
N ASP A 180 -15.47 2.73 18.66
CA ASP A 180 -16.77 3.19 18.15
C ASP A 180 -17.92 2.22 18.45
N HIS A 181 -17.65 1.05 19.03
CA HIS A 181 -18.65 0.06 19.45
C HIS A 181 -19.04 0.14 20.93
N ARG A 182 -18.63 1.20 21.65
CA ARG A 182 -18.87 1.37 23.09
C ARG A 182 -19.68 2.60 23.49
N VAL A 183 -20.41 3.21 22.56
CA VAL A 183 -21.33 4.31 22.84
C VAL A 183 -22.73 3.99 22.39
#